data_AF-A0A170XD87-F1
#
_entry.id   AF-A0A170XD87-F1
#
_cell.length_a   1.000
_cell.length_b   1.000
_cell.length_c   1.000
_cell.angle_alpha   90.00
_cell.angle_beta   90.00
_cell.angle_gamma   90.00
#
_symmetry.space_group_name_H-M   'P 1'
#
loop_
_entity.id
_entity.type
_entity.pdbx_description
1 polymer ?
#
loop_
_entity_poly.entity_id
_entity_poly.type
_entity_poly.pdbx_seq_one_letter_code
_entity_poly.pdbx_strand_id
1 'polypeptide(L)'
;FAYPGQKPLFIEVDFGIDLNSRVAIVGPNGVGKSTFLKLLVGELNPDKGDVRRNHRLRIGRFDQHSGEHLTAEETPSEYLMRLFDLQYEKARKQLGTFGLSSHAHTIKMKDLSGGQKARVALAELCLMAPDVVILDEPTNNLDIESIDALADAINRL
;
A
#
# COMPACT_ATOMS: atom_id res chain seq x y z
N PHE A 1 -18.43 -3.26 16.20
CA PHE A 1 -17.63 -4.42 15.78
C PHE A 1 -16.88 -4.99 16.97
N ALA A 2 -16.95 -6.31 17.16
CA ALA A 2 -16.19 -7.09 18.12
C ALA A 2 -15.67 -8.37 17.46
N TYR A 3 -14.47 -8.82 17.83
CA TYR A 3 -14.08 -10.20 17.52
C TYR A 3 -14.89 -11.19 18.37
N PRO A 4 -15.11 -12.44 17.91
CA PRO A 4 -15.85 -13.43 18.68
C PRO A 4 -15.30 -13.61 20.09
N GLY A 5 -16.17 -13.51 21.09
CA GLY A 5 -15.81 -13.66 22.51
C GLY A 5 -15.01 -12.50 23.11
N GLN A 6 -14.82 -11.40 22.39
CA GLN A 6 -14.11 -10.21 22.88
C GLN A 6 -15.05 -9.03 23.15
N LYS A 7 -14.56 -8.06 23.91
CA LYS A 7 -15.26 -6.78 24.09
C LYS A 7 -15.34 -6.03 22.75
N PRO A 8 -16.40 -5.23 22.51
CA PRO A 8 -16.49 -4.39 21.31
C PRO A 8 -15.31 -3.44 21.20
N LEU A 9 -14.69 -3.41 20.02
CA LEU A 9 -13.63 -2.46 19.66
C LEU A 9 -14.22 -1.14 19.16
N PHE A 10 -15.34 -1.21 18.42
CA PHE A 10 -16.03 -0.05 17.85
C PHE A 10 -17.51 -0.10 18.20
N ILE A 11 -18.01 0.99 18.78
CA ILE A 11 -19.42 1.19 19.15
C ILE A 11 -19.85 2.53 18.55
N GLU A 12 -20.91 2.52 17.74
CA GLU A 12 -21.53 3.73 17.18
C GLU A 12 -20.51 4.69 16.54
N VAL A 13 -19.71 4.17 15.61
CA VAL A 13 -18.68 4.95 14.92
C VAL A 13 -19.21 5.42 13.56
N ASP A 14 -19.27 6.73 13.37
CA ASP A 14 -19.50 7.37 12.08
C ASP A 14 -18.18 7.94 11.54
N PHE A 15 -17.77 7.48 10.36
CA PHE A 15 -16.55 7.93 9.72
C PHE A 15 -16.72 7.92 8.20
N GLY A 16 -16.21 8.97 7.55
CA GLY A 16 -16.23 9.12 6.10
C GLY A 16 -14.96 9.79 5.60
N ILE A 17 -14.60 9.46 4.37
CA ILE A 17 -13.50 10.08 3.63
C ILE A 17 -14.01 10.52 2.26
N ASP A 18 -13.43 11.59 1.75
CA ASP A 18 -13.54 12.02 0.36
C ASP A 18 -12.20 11.82 -0.37
N LEU A 19 -12.16 12.14 -1.66
CA LEU A 19 -10.97 11.96 -2.50
C LEU A 19 -9.80 12.90 -2.12
N ASN A 20 -10.03 13.91 -1.28
CA ASN A 20 -9.01 14.86 -0.84
C ASN A 20 -8.56 14.58 0.61
N SER A 21 -9.12 13.56 1.25
CA SER A 21 -8.91 13.26 2.66
C SER A 21 -7.51 12.72 2.90
N ARG A 22 -6.79 13.36 3.83
CA ARG A 22 -5.52 12.86 4.37
C ARG A 22 -5.74 12.54 5.85
N VAL A 23 -5.90 11.26 6.15
CA VAL A 23 -6.26 10.79 7.49
C VAL A 23 -5.12 10.00 8.11
N ALA A 24 -4.73 10.35 9.33
CA ALA A 24 -3.84 9.57 10.16
C ALA A 24 -4.63 8.93 11.31
N ILE A 25 -4.56 7.61 11.44
CA ILE A 25 -5.17 6.87 12.55
C ILE A 25 -4.11 6.67 13.62
N VAL A 26 -4.30 7.30 14.78
CA VAL A 26 -3.35 7.26 15.90
C VAL A 26 -3.95 6.55 17.11
N GLY A 27 -3.11 5.88 17.88
CA GLY A 27 -3.51 5.18 19.10
C GLY A 27 -2.54 4.08 19.49
N PRO A 28 -2.62 3.56 20.72
CA PRO A 28 -1.72 2.53 21.21
C PRO A 28 -1.83 1.23 20.41
N ASN A 29 -0.82 0.37 20.53
CA ASN A 29 -0.86 -0.96 19.89
C ASN A 29 -1.97 -1.80 20.52
N GLY A 30 -2.68 -2.56 19.68
CA GLY A 30 -3.81 -3.38 20.11
C GLY A 30 -5.15 -2.63 20.27
N VAL A 31 -5.20 -1.31 20.09
CA VAL A 31 -6.47 -0.54 20.18
C VAL A 31 -7.46 -0.84 19.04
N GLY A 32 -6.99 -1.48 17.96
CA GLY A 32 -7.82 -1.88 16.82
C GLY A 32 -7.59 -1.09 15.53
N LYS A 33 -6.50 -0.33 15.39
CA LYS A 33 -6.19 0.45 14.15
C LYS A 33 -6.29 -0.39 12.88
N SER A 34 -5.58 -1.52 12.81
CA SER A 34 -5.66 -2.41 11.64
C SER A 34 -7.04 -3.03 11.49
N THR A 35 -7.77 -3.30 12.58
CA THR A 35 -9.17 -3.76 12.51
C THR A 35 -10.07 -2.70 11.88
N PHE A 36 -9.86 -1.41 12.20
CA PHE A 36 -10.58 -0.30 11.60
C PHE A 36 -10.31 -0.21 10.09
N LEU A 37 -9.04 -0.30 9.67
CA LEU A 37 -8.67 -0.32 8.26
C LEU A 37 -9.33 -1.49 7.52
N LYS A 38 -9.33 -2.69 8.12
CA LYS A 38 -10.00 -3.88 7.56
C LYS A 38 -11.51 -3.69 7.38
N LEU A 39 -12.18 -3.02 8.31
CA LEU A 39 -13.59 -2.65 8.17
C LEU A 39 -13.78 -1.66 7.02
N LEU A 40 -12.93 -0.65 6.91
CA LEU A 40 -12.99 0.38 5.86
C LEU A 40 -12.85 -0.23 4.44
N VAL A 41 -11.96 -1.21 4.28
CA VAL A 41 -11.77 -1.92 2.99
C VAL A 41 -12.73 -3.08 2.77
N GLY A 42 -13.62 -3.38 3.72
CA GLY A 42 -14.56 -4.49 3.63
C GLY A 42 -13.92 -5.88 3.72
N GLU A 43 -12.70 -5.99 4.28
CA GLU A 43 -12.10 -7.28 4.68
C GLU A 43 -12.82 -7.85 5.92
N LEU A 44 -13.43 -6.99 6.74
CA LEU A 44 -14.29 -7.36 7.86
C LEU A 44 -15.68 -6.73 7.69
N ASN A 45 -16.69 -7.44 8.18
CA ASN A 45 -18.06 -6.94 8.24
C ASN A 45 -18.37 -6.42 9.65
N PRO A 46 -19.05 -5.26 9.78
CA PRO A 46 -19.52 -4.81 11.08
C PRO A 46 -20.63 -5.75 11.61
N ASP A 47 -20.68 -5.97 12.92
CA ASP A 47 -21.79 -6.73 13.54
C ASP A 47 -23.14 -5.98 13.44
N LYS A 48 -23.08 -4.65 13.42
CA LYS A 48 -24.21 -3.72 13.35
C LYS A 48 -23.81 -2.47 12.58
N GLY A 49 -24.78 -1.86 11.89
CA GLY A 49 -24.53 -0.74 10.98
C GLY A 49 -24.07 -1.24 9.61
N ASP A 50 -23.50 -0.34 8.80
CA ASP A 50 -23.09 -0.66 7.44
C ASP A 50 -21.87 0.13 6.99
N VAL A 51 -21.10 -0.45 6.07
CA VAL A 51 -19.95 0.21 5.41
C VAL A 51 -20.33 0.45 3.96
N ARG A 52 -20.42 1.71 3.56
CA ARG A 52 -20.76 2.11 2.18
C ARG A 52 -19.53 2.59 1.45
N ARG A 53 -19.36 2.11 0.21
CA ARG A 53 -18.33 2.59 -0.72
C ARG A 53 -18.84 2.56 -2.15
N ASN A 54 -18.25 3.37 -3.01
CA ASN A 54 -18.50 3.25 -4.44
C ASN A 54 -17.97 1.90 -4.94
N HIS A 55 -18.78 1.17 -5.71
CA HIS A 55 -18.41 -0.15 -6.22
C HIS A 55 -17.26 -0.13 -7.25
N ARG A 56 -16.91 1.04 -7.80
CA ARG A 56 -15.76 1.25 -8.69
C ARG A 56 -14.51 1.75 -7.96
N LEU A 57 -14.59 1.92 -6.64
CA LEU A 57 -13.48 2.44 -5.85
C LEU A 57 -12.29 1.47 -5.91
N ARG A 58 -11.16 1.95 -6.40
CA ARG A 58 -9.89 1.23 -6.42
C ARG A 58 -9.12 1.57 -5.16
N ILE A 59 -8.87 0.57 -4.33
CA ILE A 59 -8.12 0.73 -3.10
C ILE A 59 -6.74 0.12 -3.29
N GLY A 60 -5.72 0.95 -3.13
CA GLY A 60 -4.33 0.51 -3.06
C GLY A 60 -3.91 0.37 -1.59
N ARG A 61 -3.17 -0.68 -1.27
CA ARG A 61 -2.69 -0.94 0.09
C ARG A 61 -1.17 -1.05 0.09
N PHE A 62 -0.55 -0.44 1.07
CA PHE A 62 0.88 -0.57 1.36
C PHE A 62 1.06 -0.79 2.85
N ASP A 63 1.83 -1.80 3.20
CA ASP A 63 2.12 -2.21 4.57
C ASP A 63 3.49 -2.87 4.65
N GLN A 64 3.89 -3.30 5.84
CA GLN A 64 5.19 -3.94 6.07
C GLN A 64 5.46 -5.20 5.23
N HIS A 65 4.41 -5.86 4.70
CA HIS A 65 4.53 -7.06 3.86
C HIS A 65 4.49 -6.72 2.36
N SER A 66 4.41 -5.43 2.03
CA SER A 66 4.37 -4.97 0.64
C SER A 66 5.69 -5.27 -0.07
N GLY A 67 5.58 -5.96 -1.20
CA GLY A 67 6.72 -6.46 -1.96
C GLY A 67 7.22 -7.84 -1.55
N GLU A 68 6.69 -8.49 -0.49
CA GLU A 68 7.07 -9.87 -0.13
C GLU A 68 6.70 -10.88 -1.23
N HIS A 69 5.64 -10.60 -2.00
CA HIS A 69 5.25 -11.42 -3.15
C HIS A 69 6.22 -11.30 -4.34
N LEU A 70 7.13 -10.31 -4.34
CA LEU A 70 8.13 -10.09 -5.38
C LEU A 70 9.31 -11.07 -5.20
N THR A 71 9.03 -12.35 -5.44
CA THR A 71 9.99 -13.46 -5.34
C THR A 71 10.33 -14.08 -6.70
N ALA A 72 9.81 -13.52 -7.77
CA ALA A 72 9.98 -14.05 -9.11
C ALA A 72 11.42 -13.91 -9.63
N GLU A 73 11.74 -14.76 -10.61
CA GLU A 73 12.99 -14.69 -11.38
C GLU A 73 13.01 -13.54 -12.39
N GLU A 74 11.87 -12.86 -12.62
CA GLU A 74 11.77 -11.67 -13.46
C GLU A 74 12.36 -10.45 -12.76
N THR A 75 12.83 -9.48 -13.53
CA THR A 75 13.36 -8.21 -13.03
C THR A 75 12.23 -7.21 -12.78
N PRO A 76 12.43 -6.18 -11.93
CA PRO A 76 11.42 -5.14 -11.71
C PRO A 76 10.94 -4.45 -12.98
N SER A 77 11.84 -4.24 -13.96
CA SER A 77 11.45 -3.61 -15.22
C SER A 77 10.51 -4.52 -16.01
N GLU A 78 10.86 -5.80 -16.15
CA GLU A 78 10.03 -6.79 -16.84
C GLU A 78 8.69 -6.98 -16.12
N TYR A 79 8.70 -6.98 -14.78
CA TYR A 79 7.52 -7.06 -13.94
C TYR A 79 6.52 -5.94 -14.27
N LEU A 80 6.97 -4.68 -14.23
CA LEU A 80 6.10 -3.54 -14.53
C LEU A 80 5.68 -3.48 -16.00
N MET A 81 6.56 -3.87 -16.93
CA MET A 81 6.21 -3.98 -18.35
C MET A 81 5.08 -4.99 -18.55
N ARG A 82 5.19 -6.17 -17.95
CA ARG A 82 4.20 -7.23 -18.07
C ARG A 82 2.87 -6.85 -17.40
N LEU A 83 2.92 -6.27 -16.20
CA LEU A 83 1.73 -5.99 -15.41
C LEU A 83 0.90 -4.82 -15.99
N PHE A 84 1.55 -3.84 -16.59
CA PHE A 84 0.93 -2.59 -17.04
C PHE A 84 1.09 -2.31 -18.54
N ASP A 85 1.57 -3.28 -19.33
CA ASP A 85 1.87 -3.16 -20.77
C ASP A 85 2.75 -1.92 -21.08
N LEU A 86 3.80 -1.75 -20.26
CA LEU A 86 4.70 -0.59 -20.37
C LEU A 86 5.86 -0.85 -21.33
N GLN A 87 6.31 0.24 -21.98
CA GLN A 87 7.61 0.25 -22.63
C GLN A 87 8.73 0.22 -21.57
N TYR A 88 9.86 -0.43 -21.89
CA TYR A 88 10.98 -0.60 -20.97
C TYR A 88 11.47 0.72 -20.35
N GLU A 89 11.56 1.78 -21.17
CA GLU A 89 11.96 3.11 -20.69
C GLU A 89 10.98 3.70 -19.66
N LYS A 90 9.66 3.49 -19.86
CA LYS A 90 8.64 3.94 -18.92
C LYS A 90 8.73 3.15 -17.61
N ALA A 91 8.91 1.82 -17.68
CA ALA A 91 9.08 0.99 -16.50
C ALA A 91 10.30 1.44 -15.67
N ARG A 92 11.46 1.64 -16.30
CA ARG A 92 12.66 2.16 -15.62
C ARG A 92 12.47 3.54 -15.03
N LYS A 93 11.79 4.45 -15.76
CA LYS A 93 11.51 5.80 -15.25
C LYS A 93 10.62 5.74 -14.00
N GLN A 94 9.62 4.87 -13.98
CA GLN A 94 8.77 4.67 -12.82
C GLN A 94 9.60 4.17 -11.64
N LEU A 95 10.33 3.06 -11.78
CA LEU A 95 11.19 2.52 -10.72
C LEU A 95 12.17 3.56 -10.16
N GLY A 96 12.82 4.34 -11.03
CA GLY A 96 13.75 5.39 -10.61
C GLY A 96 13.05 6.56 -9.90
N THR A 97 11.79 6.85 -10.21
CA THR A 97 11.00 7.88 -9.52
C THR A 97 10.75 7.52 -8.05
N PHE A 98 10.72 6.23 -7.73
CA PHE A 98 10.58 5.70 -6.36
C PHE A 98 11.93 5.32 -5.74
N GLY A 99 13.03 5.86 -6.28
CA GLY A 99 14.36 5.72 -5.69
C GLY A 99 15.00 4.34 -5.88
N LEU A 100 14.46 3.47 -6.75
CA LEU A 100 15.18 2.24 -7.08
C LEU A 100 16.40 2.58 -7.93
N SER A 101 17.56 2.06 -7.54
CA SER A 101 18.81 2.30 -8.25
C SER A 101 18.76 1.67 -9.66
N SER A 102 19.35 2.37 -10.65
CA SER A 102 19.33 1.92 -12.04
C SER A 102 19.88 0.51 -12.27
N HIS A 103 20.84 0.07 -11.46
CA HIS A 103 21.38 -1.30 -11.53
C HIS A 103 20.39 -2.34 -11.02
N ALA A 104 19.55 -2.01 -10.04
CA ALA A 104 18.55 -2.93 -9.48
C ALA A 104 17.36 -3.16 -10.42
N HIS A 105 17.18 -2.31 -11.45
CA HIS A 105 16.11 -2.46 -12.45
C HIS A 105 16.21 -3.76 -13.25
N THR A 106 17.41 -4.36 -13.32
CA THR A 106 17.73 -5.58 -14.06
C THR A 106 18.21 -6.71 -13.14
N ILE A 107 18.20 -6.52 -11.83
CA ILE A 107 18.43 -7.58 -10.85
C ILE A 107 17.10 -8.33 -10.67
N LYS A 108 17.15 -9.65 -10.56
CA LYS A 108 15.94 -10.47 -10.36
C LYS A 108 15.29 -10.11 -9.04
N MET A 109 13.95 -10.09 -8.99
CA MET A 109 13.24 -9.66 -7.78
C MET A 109 13.57 -10.52 -6.56
N LYS A 110 13.81 -11.83 -6.73
CA LYS A 110 14.27 -12.71 -5.64
C LYS A 110 15.57 -12.25 -4.96
N ASP A 111 16.46 -11.56 -5.67
CA ASP A 111 17.79 -11.14 -5.21
C ASP A 111 17.77 -9.70 -4.66
N LEU A 112 16.62 -9.03 -4.68
CA LEU A 112 16.46 -7.69 -4.10
C LEU A 112 16.34 -7.73 -2.58
N SER A 113 16.88 -6.71 -1.92
CA SER A 113 16.64 -6.47 -0.50
C SER A 113 15.17 -6.14 -0.22
N GLY A 114 14.73 -6.27 1.04
CA GLY A 114 13.37 -5.87 1.43
C GLY A 114 13.04 -4.42 1.07
N GLY A 115 13.97 -3.49 1.32
CA GLY A 115 13.80 -2.07 0.96
C GLY A 115 13.76 -1.82 -0.55
N GLN A 116 14.45 -2.63 -1.36
CA GLN A 116 14.33 -2.56 -2.83
C GLN A 116 12.97 -3.09 -3.30
N LYS A 117 12.50 -4.21 -2.74
CA LYS A 117 11.15 -4.75 -3.02
C LYS A 117 10.05 -3.77 -2.65
N ALA A 118 10.20 -3.08 -1.52
CA ALA A 118 9.28 -2.03 -1.10
C ALA A 118 9.19 -0.90 -2.14
N ARG A 119 10.33 -0.42 -2.68
CA ARG A 119 10.36 0.59 -3.75
C ARG A 119 9.67 0.11 -5.04
N VAL A 120 9.82 -1.18 -5.40
CA VAL A 120 9.09 -1.78 -6.54
C VAL A 120 7.59 -1.80 -6.28
N ALA A 121 7.16 -2.21 -5.07
CA ALA A 121 5.76 -2.22 -4.68
C ALA A 121 5.14 -0.80 -4.67
N LEU A 122 5.91 0.23 -4.29
CA LEU A 122 5.47 1.63 -4.41
C LEU A 122 5.26 2.05 -5.87
N ALA A 123 6.18 1.68 -6.75
CA ALA A 123 6.05 1.96 -8.17
C ALA A 123 4.81 1.27 -8.79
N GLU A 124 4.56 0.02 -8.42
CA GLU A 124 3.35 -0.71 -8.79
C GLU A 124 2.08 -0.03 -8.27
N LEU A 125 2.04 0.30 -6.97
CA LEU A 125 0.90 0.96 -6.33
C LEU A 125 0.53 2.26 -7.04
N CYS A 126 1.53 3.06 -7.44
CA CYS A 126 1.28 4.31 -8.14
C CYS A 126 0.77 4.08 -9.57
N LEU A 127 1.28 3.04 -10.26
CA LEU A 127 0.80 2.64 -11.58
C LEU A 127 -0.63 2.07 -11.57
N MET A 128 -1.06 1.45 -10.47
CA MET A 128 -2.46 1.03 -10.30
C MET A 128 -3.45 2.21 -10.27
N ALA A 129 -2.95 3.44 -10.05
CA ALA A 129 -3.73 4.66 -9.93
C ALA A 129 -4.95 4.49 -9.00
N PRO A 130 -4.77 4.05 -7.74
CA PRO A 130 -5.86 3.84 -6.80
C PRO A 130 -6.56 5.16 -6.46
N ASP A 131 -7.85 5.09 -6.17
CA ASP A 131 -8.66 6.23 -5.73
C ASP A 131 -8.48 6.49 -4.22
N VAL A 132 -8.14 5.44 -3.45
CA VAL A 132 -7.81 5.51 -2.01
C VAL A 132 -6.56 4.68 -1.76
N VAL A 133 -5.59 5.26 -1.07
CA VAL A 133 -4.39 4.55 -0.59
C VAL A 133 -4.47 4.35 0.92
N ILE A 134 -4.22 3.12 1.35
CA ILE A 134 -4.13 2.75 2.76
C ILE A 134 -2.71 2.35 3.07
N LEU A 135 -2.16 3.00 4.09
CA LEU A 135 -0.81 2.79 4.56
C LEU A 135 -0.86 2.24 5.99
N ASP A 136 -0.56 0.96 6.18
CA ASP A 136 -0.56 0.31 7.50
C ASP A 136 0.88 0.07 7.97
N GLU A 137 1.34 0.89 8.92
CA GLU A 137 2.73 0.93 9.39
C GLU A 137 3.77 0.98 8.23
N PRO A 138 3.60 1.90 7.27
CA PRO A 138 4.32 1.85 5.98
C PRO A 138 5.81 2.12 6.11
N THR A 139 6.26 2.67 7.23
CA THR A 139 7.67 2.98 7.50
C THR A 139 8.41 1.83 8.18
N ASN A 140 7.71 0.78 8.64
CA ASN A 140 8.37 -0.37 9.23
C ASN A 140 9.23 -1.05 8.16
N ASN A 141 10.53 -1.19 8.43
CA ASN A 141 11.53 -1.77 7.52
C ASN A 141 11.91 -0.89 6.32
N LEU A 142 11.49 0.37 6.28
CA LEU A 142 11.98 1.34 5.30
C LEU A 142 13.23 2.06 5.82
N ASP A 143 14.21 2.23 4.93
CA ASP A 143 15.29 3.20 5.13
C ASP A 143 14.74 4.64 4.95
N ILE A 144 15.49 5.64 5.42
CA ILE A 144 15.06 7.05 5.36
C ILE A 144 14.78 7.52 3.92
N GLU A 145 15.56 7.05 2.96
CA GLU A 145 15.39 7.37 1.54
C GLU A 145 14.07 6.81 0.98
N SER A 146 13.65 5.63 1.42
CA SER A 146 12.36 5.03 1.03
C SER A 146 11.19 5.74 1.69
N ILE A 147 11.36 6.24 2.92
CA ILE A 147 10.35 7.06 3.59
C ILE A 147 10.13 8.37 2.82
N ASP A 148 11.20 9.03 2.42
CA ASP A 148 11.12 10.27 1.61
C ASP A 148 10.47 9.99 0.24
N ALA A 149 10.85 8.89 -0.42
CA ALA A 149 10.23 8.48 -1.69
C ALA A 149 8.73 8.17 -1.55
N LEU A 150 8.33 7.52 -0.46
CA LEU A 150 6.92 7.28 -0.13
C LEU A 150 6.18 8.59 0.12
N ALA A 151 6.75 9.50 0.90
CA ALA A 151 6.16 10.81 1.17
C ALA A 151 5.95 11.62 -0.11
N ASP A 152 6.96 11.65 -0.99
CA ASP A 152 6.88 12.27 -2.32
C ASP A 152 5.80 11.65 -3.19
N ALA A 153 5.66 10.32 -3.16
CA ALA A 153 4.62 9.62 -3.89
C ALA A 153 3.21 10.01 -3.43
N ILE A 154 2.98 10.01 -2.11
CA ILE A 154 1.70 10.39 -1.50
C ILE A 154 1.34 11.85 -1.78
N ASN A 155 2.31 12.72 -2.03
CA ASN A 155 2.08 14.11 -2.39
C ASN A 155 1.77 14.31 -3.89
N ARG A 156 2.06 13.31 -4.73
CA ARG A 156 1.82 13.34 -6.18
C ARG A 156 0.54 12.62 -6.61
N LEU A 157 0.00 11.77 -5.72
CA LEU A 157 -1.33 11.17 -5.82
C LEU A 157 -2.41 12.20 -5.45
#